data_AF-A0A1F6EKS7-F1
#
_entry.id   AF-A0A1F6EKS7-F1
#
_cell.length_a   1.000
_cell.length_b   1.000
_cell.length_c   1.000
_cell.angle_alpha   90.00
_cell.angle_beta   90.00
_cell.angle_gamma   90.00
#
_symmetry.space_group_name_H-M   'P 1'
#
loop_
_entity.id
_entity.type
_entity.pdbx_description
1 polymer ?
#
loop_
_entity_poly.entity_id
_entity_poly.type
_entity_poly.pdbx_seq_one_letter_code
_entity_poly.pdbx_strand_id
1 'polypeptide(L)' 'MKLNTDLKKKVLGQEYVGKWVALSEDQSSVIDSSEDLAVLSKRIGDNKNVIYTRVLDSNQVYAF' A
#
# COMPACT_ATOMS: atom_id res chain seq x y z
N MET A 1 -16.07 -16.03 2.17
CA MET A 1 -14.90 -15.21 2.56
C MET A 1 -15.26 -13.76 2.24
N LYS A 2 -15.66 -12.94 3.23
CA LYS A 2 -16.04 -11.54 3.00
C LYS A 2 -14.76 -10.75 2.73
N LEU A 3 -14.57 -10.30 1.50
CA LEU A 3 -13.45 -9.45 1.10
C LEU A 3 -13.60 -8.12 1.84
N ASN A 4 -12.66 -7.78 2.72
CA ASN A 4 -12.60 -6.50 3.44
C ASN A 4 -12.17 -5.38 2.47
N THR A 5 -12.96 -5.12 1.43
CA THR A 5 -12.73 -4.04 0.45
C THR A 5 -12.88 -2.64 1.04
N ASP A 6 -13.63 -2.50 2.14
CA ASP A 6 -13.87 -1.20 2.78
C ASP A 6 -12.69 -0.67 3.60
N LEU A 7 -11.90 -1.55 4.23
CA LEU A 7 -10.71 -1.16 5.00
C LEU A 7 -9.61 -0.62 4.10
N LYS A 8 -9.37 -1.28 2.95
CA LYS A 8 -8.36 -0.85 1.98
C LYS A 8 -8.70 0.51 1.36
N LYS A 9 -9.97 0.80 1.08
CA LYS A 9 -10.41 2.11 0.58
C LYS A 9 -10.29 3.24 1.60
N LYS A 10 -10.43 2.95 2.89
CA LYS A 10 -10.31 3.97 3.95
C LYS A 10 -8.88 4.39 4.23
N VAL A 11 -7.93 3.46 4.15
CA VAL A 11 -6.52 3.70 4.47
C VAL A 11 -5.73 4.15 3.22
N LEU A 12 -6.07 3.64 2.05
CA LEU A 12 -5.42 3.99 0.78
C LEU A 12 -6.27 5.01 0.02
N GLY A 13 -5.97 6.29 0.24
CA GLY A 13 -6.57 7.41 -0.49
C GLY A 13 -6.01 7.58 -1.91
N GLN A 14 -6.64 8.49 -2.69
CA GLN A 14 -6.22 8.79 -4.07
C GLN A 14 -4.77 9.28 -4.19
N GLU A 15 -4.22 9.89 -3.13
CA GLU A 15 -2.84 10.40 -3.08
C GLU A 15 -1.75 9.31 -3.20
N TYR A 16 -2.12 8.05 -2.96
CA TYR A 16 -1.23 6.89 -3.05
C TYR A 16 -1.37 6.12 -4.37
N VAL A 17 -2.35 6.46 -5.22
CA VAL A 17 -2.55 5.78 -6.51
C VAL A 17 -1.27 5.85 -7.33
N GLY A 18 -0.84 4.69 -7.85
CA GLY A 18 0.41 4.57 -8.60
C GLY A 18 1.68 4.51 -7.73
N LYS A 19 1.56 4.43 -6.39
CA LYS A 19 2.69 4.32 -5.46
C LYS A 19 2.70 2.98 -4.74
N TRP A 20 3.88 2.60 -4.27
CA TRP A 20 4.05 1.62 -3.21
C TRP A 20 3.75 2.26 -1.87
N VAL A 21 3.06 1.52 -1.01
CA VAL A 21 2.68 1.93 0.33
C VAL A 21 3.13 0.87 1.32
N ALA A 22 3.77 1.29 2.40
CA ALA A 22 4.07 0.45 3.55
C ALA A 22 2.94 0.64 4.57
N LEU A 23 2.21 -0.44 4.84
CA LEU A 23 1.14 -0.47 5.82
C LEU A 23 1.65 -1.05 7.14
N SER A 24 1.04 -0.67 8.25
CA SER A 24 1.19 -1.39 9.52
C SER A 24 0.78 -2.86 9.37
N GLU A 25 1.27 -3.72 10.26
CA GLU A 25 0.99 -5.17 10.25
C GLU A 25 -0.52 -5.48 10.23
N ASP A 26 -1.31 -4.72 10.97
CA ASP A 26 -2.77 -4.80 11.04
C ASP A 26 -3.49 -4.12 9.85
N GLN A 27 -2.74 -3.52 8.93
CA GLN A 27 -3.21 -2.77 7.75
C GLN A 27 -4.15 -1.60 8.09
N SER A 28 -4.11 -1.10 9.33
CA SER A 28 -4.97 -0.01 9.79
C SER A 28 -4.44 1.38 9.42
N SER A 29 -3.15 1.49 9.09
CA SER A 29 -2.50 2.78 8.82
C SER A 29 -1.42 2.68 7.74
N VAL A 30 -1.18 3.80 7.06
CA VAL A 30 -0.03 4.00 6.18
C VAL A 30 1.13 4.50 7.01
N ILE A 31 2.26 3.78 6.95
CA ILE A 31 3.52 4.19 7.59
C ILE A 31 4.26 5.16 6.67
N ASP A 32 4.41 4.79 5.40
CA ASP A 32 5.03 5.64 4.38
C ASP A 32 4.66 5.18 2.96
N SER A 33 4.98 5.98 1.95
CA SER A 33 4.77 5.67 0.54
C SER A 33 5.91 6.18 -0.35
N SER A 34 6.09 5.53 -1.50
CA SER A 34 7.02 5.95 -2.54
C SER A 34 6.60 5.39 -3.90
N GLU A 35 7.01 6.03 -4.99
CA GLU A 35 6.81 5.47 -6.33
C GLU A 35 7.62 4.19 -6.56
N ASP A 36 8.74 4.05 -5.85
CA ASP A 36 9.70 2.94 -5.97
C ASP A 36 9.75 2.10 -4.69
N LEU A 37 9.59 0.78 -4.83
CA LEU A 37 9.62 -0.16 -3.71
C LEU A 37 10.98 -0.23 -3.03
N ALA A 38 12.08 -0.14 -3.78
CA ALA A 38 13.44 -0.21 -3.23
C ALA A 38 13.75 1.05 -2.40
N VAL A 39 13.26 2.22 -2.82
CA VAL A 39 13.37 3.46 -2.04
C VAL A 39 12.54 3.35 -0.76
N LEU A 40 11.32 2.85 -0.87
CA LEU A 40 10.43 2.67 0.28
C LEU A 40 11.00 1.67 1.29
N SER A 41 11.46 0.51 0.83
CA SER A 41 12.03 -0.53 1.69
C SER A 41 13.30 -0.05 2.39
N LYS A 42 14.18 0.65 1.66
CA LYS A 42 15.39 1.25 2.26
C LYS A 42 15.06 2.28 3.34
N ARG A 43 14.00 3.08 3.15
CA ARG A 43 13.58 4.11 4.12
C ARG A 43 12.92 3.51 5.35
N ILE A 44 12.09 2.48 5.18
CA ILE A 44 11.48 1.73 6.28
C ILE A 44 12.55 0.94 7.07
N GLY A 45 13.61 0.50 6.39
CA GLY A 45 14.69 -0.29 7.00
C GLY A 45 14.24 -1.70 7.37
N ASP A 46 14.87 -2.28 8.40
CA ASP A 46 14.60 -3.66 8.87
C ASP A 46 13.30 -3.81 9.68
N ASN A 47 12.33 -2.90 9.50
CA ASN A 47 11.06 -3.00 10.19
C ASN A 47 10.24 -4.16 9.61
N LYS A 48 10.29 -5.32 10.27
CA LYS A 48 9.65 -6.57 9.81
C LYS A 48 8.13 -6.56 9.87
N ASN A 49 7.53 -5.56 10.53
CA ASN A 49 6.10 -5.51 10.82
C ASN A 49 5.36 -4.57 9.86
N VAL A 50 5.73 -4.61 8.58
CA VAL A 50 5.09 -3.81 7.54
C VAL A 50 4.64 -4.67 6.37
N ILE A 51 3.57 -4.26 5.72
CA ILE A 51 3.06 -4.90 4.51
C ILE A 51 3.19 -3.92 3.35
N TYR A 52 3.96 -4.29 2.33
CA TYR A 52 4.09 -3.48 1.12
C TYR A 52 2.96 -3.78 0.14
N THR A 53 2.26 -2.74 -0.30
CA THR A 53 1.16 -2.84 -1.26
C THR A 53 1.35 -1.83 -2.38
N ARG A 54 1.20 -2.27 -3.64
CA ARG A 54 1.10 -1.36 -4.79
C ARG A 54 -0.35 -0.90 -4.91
N VAL A 55 -0.58 0.40 -4.85
CA VAL A 55 -1.91 0.96 -5.05
C VAL A 55 -2.12 1.16 -6.54
N LEU A 56 -3.07 0.41 -7.08
CA LEU A 56 -3.44 0.46 -8.48
C LEU A 56 -4.54 1.51 -8.71
N ASP A 57 -4.54 2.12 -9.89
CA ASP A 57 -5.61 3.02 -10.30
C ASP A 57 -6.85 2.18 -10.64
N SER A 58 -7.97 2.41 -9.94
CA SER A 58 -9.20 1.69 -10.20
C SER A 58 -9.80 1.94 -11.59
N ASN A 59 -9.38 3.00 -12.27
CA ASN A 59 -9.81 3.32 -13.64
C ASN A 59 -8.95 2.60 -14.70
N GLN A 60 -7.84 1.97 -14.31
CA GLN A 60 -7.02 1.17 -15.21
C GLN A 60 -7.42 -0.30 -15.15
N VAL A 61 -7.51 -0.92 -16.32
CA VAL A 61 -7.66 -2.37 -16.46
C VAL A 61 -6.26 -2.98 -16.44
N TYR A 62 -6.04 -3.87 -15.48
CA TYR A 62 -4.82 -4.64 -15.36
C TYR A 62 -5.10 -6.09 -15.73
N ALA A 63 -4.19 -6.70 -16.49
CA ALA A 63 -4.16 -8.13 -16.73
C ALA A 63 -2.95 -8.70 -15.97
N PHE A 64 -3.15 -9.80 -15.24
CA PHE A 64 -2.16 -10.41 -14.36
C PHE A 64 -1.94 -11.88 -14.74
#